data_AF-A0A3A9K2J2-F1
#
_entry.id   AF-A0A3A9K2J2-F1
#
_cell.length_a   1.000
_cell.length_b   1.000
_cell.length_c   1.000
_cell.angle_alpha   90.00
_cell.angle_beta   90.00
_cell.angle_gamma   90.00
#
_symmetry.space_group_name_H-M   'P 1'
#
loop_
_entity.id
_entity.type
_entity.pdbx_description
1 polymer ?
#
loop_
_entity_poly.entity_id
_entity_poly.type
_entity_poly.pdbx_seq_one_letter_code
_entity_poly.pdbx_strand_id
1 'polypeptide(L)' 'MKGGVILFVGRSLYILGLLFVFFSIIILVMLLFSNNGNPLMPLVALLNGFMAMGIGDIVIDLNHKKSIEKKK' A
#
# COMPACT_ATOMS: atom_id res chain seq x y z
N MET A 1 14.48 -21.01 -0.98
CA MET A 1 13.46 -20.51 -1.93
C MET A 1 12.33 -19.65 -1.34
N LYS A 2 11.95 -19.75 -0.05
CA LYS A 2 10.75 -19.05 0.48
C LYS A 2 10.89 -17.52 0.72
N GLY A 3 12.09 -17.00 1.01
CA GLY A 3 12.28 -15.58 1.37
C GLY A 3 12.18 -14.59 0.20
N GLY A 4 12.50 -15.03 -1.03
CA GLY A 4 12.38 -14.18 -2.23
C GLY A 4 10.93 -13.89 -2.60
N VAL A 5 10.05 -14.89 -2.45
CA VAL A 5 8.61 -14.74 -2.74
C VAL A 5 7.95 -13.81 -1.73
N ILE A 6 8.29 -13.91 -0.44
CA ILE A 6 7.72 -13.04 0.61
C ILE A 6 8.13 -11.58 0.38
N LEU A 7 9.39 -11.34 0.00
CA LEU A 7 9.86 -10.00 -0.36
C LEU A 7 9.13 -9.44 -1.60
N PHE A 8 8.87 -10.29 -2.60
CA PHE A 8 8.13 -9.90 -3.80
C PHE A 8 6.68 -9.53 -3.47
N VAL A 9 6.00 -10.33 -2.65
CA VAL A 9 4.62 -10.05 -2.21
C VAL A 9 4.56 -8.75 -1.40
N GLY A 10 5.46 -8.56 -0.43
CA GLY A 10 5.50 -7.34 0.37
C GLY A 10 5.73 -6.07 -0.48
N ARG A 11 6.69 -6.12 -1.41
CA ARG A 11 6.92 -5.02 -2.35
C ARG A 11 5.74 -4.77 -3.29
N SER A 12 5.10 -5.82 -3.77
CA SER A 12 3.92 -5.68 -4.64
C SER A 12 2.77 -5.01 -3.90
N LEU A 13 2.48 -5.42 -2.66
CA LEU A 13 1.46 -4.80 -1.81
C LEU A 13 1.79 -3.33 -1.52
N TYR A 14 3.05 -3.02 -1.22
CA TYR A 14 3.49 -1.65 -0.98
C TYR A 14 3.28 -0.76 -2.21
N ILE A 15 3.70 -1.22 -3.40
CA ILE A 15 3.58 -0.46 -4.65
C ILE A 15 2.11 -0.30 -5.04
N LEU A 16 1.28 -1.35 -4.93
CA LEU A 16 -0.15 -1.24 -5.18
C LEU A 16 -0.83 -0.26 -4.22
N GLY A 17 -0.49 -0.32 -2.93
CA GLY A 17 -1.00 0.60 -1.92
C GLY A 17 -0.65 2.05 -2.24
N LEU A 18 0.61 2.31 -2.62
CA LEU A 18 1.08 3.63 -3.03
C LEU A 18 0.34 4.15 -4.27
N LEU A 19 0.11 3.32 -5.28
CA LEU A 19 -0.69 3.70 -6.45
C LEU A 19 -2.13 4.06 -6.05
N PHE A 20 -2.76 3.25 -5.20
CA PHE A 20 -4.11 3.54 -4.70
C PHE A 20 -4.18 4.86 -3.95
N VAL A 21 -3.22 5.13 -3.05
CA VAL A 21 -3.12 6.40 -2.32
C VAL A 21 -2.96 7.56 -3.30
N PHE A 22 -2.02 7.45 -4.24
CA PHE A 22 -1.73 8.49 -5.21
C PHE A 22 -2.95 8.87 -6.05
N PHE A 23 -3.62 7.90 -6.67
CA PHE A 23 -4.81 8.17 -7.47
C PHE A 23 -5.99 8.65 -6.62
N SER A 24 -6.15 8.13 -5.40
CA SER A 24 -7.22 8.57 -4.51
C SER A 24 -7.05 10.03 -4.08
N ILE A 25 -5.81 10.48 -3.85
CA ILE A 25 -5.51 11.89 -3.57
C ILE A 25 -5.83 12.76 -4.79
N ILE A 26 -5.41 12.35 -6.00
CA ILE A 26 -5.74 13.10 -7.23
C ILE A 26 -7.24 13.26 -7.38
N ILE A 27 -8.00 12.18 -7.20
CA ILE A 27 -9.46 12.20 -7.32
C ILE A 27 -10.08 13.08 -6.22
N LEU A 28 -9.59 13.03 -4.98
CA LEU A 28 -10.03 13.92 -3.90
C LEU A 28 -9.81 15.40 -4.24
N VAL A 29 -8.65 15.73 -4.81
CA VAL A 29 -8.35 17.10 -5.23
C VAL A 29 -9.29 17.53 -6.36
N MET A 30 -9.52 16.68 -7.37
CA MET A 30 -10.48 16.97 -8.44
C MET A 30 -11.91 17.15 -7.92
N LEU A 31 -12.28 16.40 -6.87
CA LEU A 31 -13.60 16.47 -6.25
C LEU A 31 -13.90 17.86 -5.69
N LEU A 32 -12.89 18.56 -5.15
CA LEU A 32 -13.04 19.91 -4.61
C LEU A 32 -13.51 20.93 -5.67
N PHE A 33 -13.33 20.62 -6.95
CA PHE A 33 -13.73 21.47 -8.07
C PHE A 33 -14.92 20.89 -8.86
N SER A 34 -15.57 19.84 -8.35
CA SER A 34 -16.71 19.18 -8.99
C SER A 34 -18.02 19.49 -8.26
N ASN A 35 -19.08 19.84 -9.01
CA ASN A 35 -20.38 20.19 -8.41
C ASN A 35 -21.13 19.00 -7.78
N ASN A 36 -20.85 17.76 -8.19
CA ASN A 36 -21.61 16.56 -7.78
C ASN A 36 -20.71 15.38 -7.38
N GLY A 37 -19.50 15.66 -6.85
CA GLY A 37 -18.56 14.62 -6.48
C GLY A 37 -18.93 13.91 -5.16
N ASN A 38 -18.99 12.57 -5.16
CA ASN A 38 -19.11 11.77 -3.93
C ASN A 38 -17.73 11.44 -3.34
N PRO A 39 -17.37 11.92 -2.14
CA PRO A 39 -16.06 11.69 -1.53
C PRO A 39 -15.89 10.27 -0.96
N LEU A 40 -16.97 9.51 -0.75
CA LEU A 40 -16.90 8.19 -0.13
C LEU A 40 -16.01 7.23 -0.92
N MET A 41 -16.11 7.25 -2.25
CA MET A 41 -15.37 6.33 -3.10
C MET A 41 -13.84 6.56 -3.02
N PRO A 42 -13.32 7.78 -3.23
CA PRO A 42 -11.88 8.00 -3.09
C PRO A 42 -11.40 7.93 -1.63
N LEU A 43 -12.24 8.22 -0.62
CA LEU A 43 -11.86 8.01 0.79
C LEU A 43 -11.67 6.54 1.14
N VAL A 44 -12.57 5.66 0.68
CA VAL A 44 -12.44 4.20 0.89
C VAL A 44 -11.24 3.65 0.11
N ALA A 45 -11.01 4.13 -1.12
CA ALA A 45 -9.84 3.76 -1.89
C ALA A 45 -8.52 4.22 -1.22
N LEU A 46 -8.51 5.42 -0.65
CA LEU A 46 -7.37 5.95 0.10
C LEU A 46 -7.06 5.11 1.34
N LEU A 47 -8.10 4.75 2.12
CA LEU A 47 -7.95 3.88 3.29
C LEU A 47 -7.38 2.51 2.91
N ASN A 48 -7.91 1.90 1.84
CA ASN A 48 -7.41 0.64 1.31
C ASN A 48 -5.96 0.74 0.83
N GLY A 49 -5.61 1.85 0.18
CA GLY A 49 -4.23 2.14 -0.23
C GLY A 49 -3.27 2.18 0.96
N PHE A 50 -3.62 2.91 2.02
CA PHE A 50 -2.81 2.96 3.24
C PHE A 50 -2.69 1.61 3.93
N MET A 51 -3.78 0.85 4.03
CA MET A 51 -3.74 -0.50 4.60
C MET A 51 -2.83 -1.43 3.79
N ALA A 52 -2.96 -1.45 2.47
CA ALA A 52 -2.11 -2.27 1.60
C ALA A 52 -0.63 -1.89 1.71
N MET A 53 -0.34 -0.58 1.76
CA MET A 53 1.01 -0.05 1.95
C MET A 53 1.60 -0.48 3.30
N GLY A 54 0.85 -0.33 4.39
CA GLY A 54 1.28 -0.74 5.73
C GLY A 54 1.49 -2.25 5.87
N ILE A 55 0.59 -3.07 5.31
CA ILE A 55 0.78 -4.53 5.29
C ILE A 55 2.01 -4.90 4.46
N GLY A 56 2.21 -4.26 3.31
CA GLY A 56 3.40 -4.47 2.48
C GLY A 56 4.70 -4.21 3.23
N ASP A 57 4.76 -3.10 3.98
CA ASP A 57 5.92 -2.72 4.80
C ASP A 57 6.19 -3.73 5.92
N ILE A 58 5.15 -4.15 6.65
CA ILE A 58 5.26 -5.18 7.71
C ILE A 58 5.81 -6.50 7.13
N VAL A 59 5.32 -6.92 5.96
CA VAL A 59 5.78 -8.17 5.32
C VAL A 59 7.26 -8.06 4.92
N ILE A 60 7.70 -6.90 4.42
CA ILE A 60 9.09 -6.64 4.07
C ILE A 60 9.98 -6.71 5.32
N ASP A 61 9.58 -6.03 6.40
CA ASP A 61 10.35 -5.97 7.65
C ASP A 61 10.47 -7.36 8.30
N LEU A 62 9.37 -8.10 8.41
CA LEU A 62 9.38 -9.46 8.96
C LEU A 62 10.28 -10.40 8.16
N ASN A 63 10.31 -10.28 6.83
CA ASN A 63 11.19 -11.08 6.00
C ASN A 63 12.66 -10.68 6.18
N HIS A 64 12.94 -9.38 6.34
CA HIS A 64 14.28 -8.88 6.62
C HIS A 64 14.80 -9.36 7.98
N LYS A 65 14.01 -9.20 9.04
CA LYS A 65 14.34 -9.66 10.40
C LYS A 65 14.63 -11.16 10.44
N LYS A 66 13.77 -11.97 9.80
CA LYS A 66 13.95 -13.43 9.70
C LYS A 66 15.21 -13.82 8.92
N SER A 67 15.62 -13.02 7.94
CA SER A 67 16.87 -13.25 7.22
C SER A 67 18.11 -12.95 8.07
N ILE A 68 18.03 -11.97 8.99
CA ILE A 68 19.12 -11.63 9.91
C ILE A 68 19.26 -12.72 10.99
N GLU A 69 18.14 -13.14 11.60
CA GLU A 69 18.13 -14.20 12.63
C GLU A 69 18.75 -15.51 12.13
N LYS A 70 18.58 -15.85 10.84
CA LYS A 70 19.16 -17.06 10.24
C LYS A 70 20.66 -16.99 9.97
N LYS A 71 21.25 -15.80 9.98
CA LYS A 71 22.69 -15.59 9.77
C LYS A 71 23.47 -15.55 11.09
N LYS A 72 22.78 -15.48 12.23
CA LYS A 72 23.35 -15.48 13.57
C LYS A 72 23.36 -16.89 14.13
#